data_AF-A0A926YQK3-F1
#
_entry.id   AF-A0A926YQK3-F1
#
_cell.length_a   1.000
_cell.length_b   1.000
_cell.length_c   1.000
_cell.angle_alpha   90.00
_cell.angle_beta   90.00
_cell.angle_gamma   90.00
#
_symmetry.space_group_name_H-M   'P 1'
#
loop_
_entity.id
_entity.type
_entity.pdbx_description
1 polymer ?
#
loop_
_entity_poly.entity_id
_entity_poly.type
_entity_poly.pdbx_seq_one_letter_code
_entity_poly.pdbx_strand_id
1 'polypeptide(L)'
;MSLERNRLFEWLHSSEGEAAVHRVLQVDSNYVVIIDVNHPCAQPNWHKRAELESIVENGSIKFLAEDPFEAALPYLEDLSEAQREHLESAWKVVYSIHASGELAFIPQERSRLIQQASKKTGRSEKAIRKNLRRSIRVSSRSLLPTKL
;
A
#
# COMPACT_ATOMS: atom_id res chain seq x y z
N MET A 1 -10.89 -18.28 5.24
CA MET A 1 -9.84 -17.23 5.34
C MET A 1 -10.51 -15.90 5.05
N SER A 2 -10.16 -14.83 5.77
CA SER A 2 -10.80 -13.50 5.69
C SER A 2 -9.95 -12.49 4.91
N LEU A 3 -10.61 -11.54 4.25
CA LEU A 3 -9.97 -10.34 3.70
C LEU A 3 -9.60 -9.41 4.84
N GLU A 4 -8.31 -9.15 4.99
CA GLU A 4 -7.76 -8.31 6.07
C GLU A 4 -6.74 -7.34 5.48
N ARG A 5 -6.61 -6.17 6.09
CA ARG A 5 -5.62 -5.16 5.68
C ARG A 5 -4.21 -5.77 5.67
N ASN A 6 -3.43 -5.40 4.65
CA ASN A 6 -2.09 -5.88 4.32
C ASN A 6 -1.99 -7.36 3.90
N ARG A 7 -3.11 -8.11 3.79
CA ARG A 7 -3.08 -9.43 3.15
C ARG A 7 -2.68 -9.31 1.68
N LEU A 8 -1.93 -10.30 1.22
CA LEU A 8 -1.58 -10.48 -0.18
C LEU A 8 -2.28 -11.70 -0.76
N PHE A 9 -2.71 -11.61 -2.00
CA PHE A 9 -3.29 -12.73 -2.74
C PHE A 9 -2.99 -12.62 -4.24
N GLU A 10 -3.06 -13.76 -4.93
CA GLU A 10 -2.99 -13.85 -6.39
C GLU A 10 -4.31 -14.45 -6.92
N TRP A 11 -4.72 -14.05 -8.12
CA TRP A 11 -5.83 -14.68 -8.83
C TRP A 11 -5.36 -16.00 -9.45
N LEU A 12 -6.09 -17.09 -9.24
CA LEU A 12 -5.71 -18.41 -9.77
C LEU A 12 -6.12 -18.62 -11.24
N HIS A 13 -7.02 -17.79 -11.77
CA HIS A 13 -7.60 -17.94 -13.10
C HIS A 13 -7.57 -16.63 -13.91
N SER A 14 -6.50 -15.83 -13.82
CA SER A 14 -6.38 -14.63 -14.65
C SER A 14 -6.11 -15.02 -16.11
N SER A 15 -7.00 -14.63 -17.03
CA SER A 15 -6.87 -14.90 -18.47
C SER A 15 -5.72 -14.16 -19.17
N GLU A 16 -4.99 -13.28 -18.47
CA GLU A 16 -4.01 -12.35 -19.07
C GLU A 16 -2.53 -12.70 -18.79
N GLY A 17 -2.22 -13.92 -18.35
CA GLY A 17 -0.86 -14.49 -18.47
C GLY A 17 0.21 -13.98 -17.49
N GLU A 18 0.00 -12.88 -16.76
CA GLU A 18 0.86 -12.48 -15.65
C GLU A 18 0.13 -12.61 -14.30
N ALA A 19 0.72 -13.38 -13.38
CA ALA A 19 0.23 -13.51 -12.02
C ALA A 19 0.39 -12.18 -11.27
N ALA A 20 -0.65 -11.35 -11.29
CA ALA A 20 -0.71 -10.12 -10.52
C ALA A 20 -0.90 -10.45 -9.03
N VAL A 21 0.00 -9.94 -8.18
CA VAL A 21 -0.13 -10.03 -6.73
C VAL A 21 -0.86 -8.78 -6.26
N HIS A 22 -1.94 -8.97 -5.50
CA HIS A 22 -2.76 -7.91 -4.97
C HIS A 22 -2.59 -7.78 -3.46
N ARG A 23 -2.47 -6.54 -2.98
CA ARG A 23 -2.50 -6.21 -1.55
C ARG A 23 -3.82 -5.57 -1.18
N VAL A 24 -4.41 -6.03 -0.08
CA VAL A 24 -5.55 -5.37 0.57
C VAL A 24 -5.05 -4.14 1.32
N LEU A 25 -5.46 -2.95 0.87
CA LEU A 25 -5.08 -1.67 1.49
C LEU A 25 -6.03 -1.26 2.60
N GLN A 26 -7.32 -1.55 2.41
CA GLN A 26 -8.37 -1.24 3.34
C GLN A 26 -9.56 -2.20 3.15
N VAL A 27 -10.26 -2.50 4.24
CA VAL A 27 -11.51 -3.25 4.27
C VAL A 27 -12.51 -2.42 5.08
N ASP A 28 -13.66 -2.16 4.50
CA ASP A 28 -14.80 -1.56 5.21
C ASP A 28 -16.01 -2.53 5.19
N SER A 29 -17.21 -2.03 5.49
CA SER A 29 -18.43 -2.86 5.52
C SER A 29 -18.91 -3.28 4.12
N ASN A 30 -18.69 -2.45 3.10
CA ASN A 30 -19.24 -2.59 1.76
C ASN A 30 -18.16 -2.81 0.70
N TYR A 31 -16.95 -2.34 0.94
CA TYR A 31 -15.87 -2.31 -0.03
C TYR A 31 -14.54 -2.82 0.54
N VAL A 32 -13.69 -3.22 -0.39
CA VAL A 32 -12.29 -3.54 -0.17
C VAL A 32 -11.49 -2.79 -1.20
N VAL A 33 -10.44 -2.12 -0.73
CA VAL A 33 -9.49 -1.43 -1.60
C VAL A 33 -8.29 -2.34 -1.79
N ILE A 34 -7.94 -2.65 -3.04
CA ILE A 34 -6.77 -3.45 -3.38
C ILE A 34 -5.83 -2.70 -4.32
N ILE A 35 -4.59 -3.16 -4.43
CA ILE A 35 -3.63 -2.66 -5.42
C ILE A 35 -2.79 -3.83 -5.94
N ASP A 36 -2.49 -3.80 -7.23
CA ASP A 36 -1.44 -4.64 -7.81
C ASP A 36 -0.06 -4.13 -7.36
N VAL A 37 0.65 -4.94 -6.59
CA VAL A 37 1.97 -4.58 -6.05
C VAL A 37 3.10 -4.78 -7.06
N ASN A 38 2.89 -5.61 -8.09
CA ASN A 38 3.86 -5.85 -9.16
C ASN A 38 3.89 -4.67 -10.14
N HIS A 39 2.76 -4.01 -10.37
CA HIS A 39 2.70 -2.91 -11.34
C HIS A 39 3.20 -1.56 -10.76
N PRO A 40 4.24 -0.95 -11.37
CA PRO A 40 4.96 0.20 -10.80
C PRO A 40 4.13 1.50 -10.72
N CYS A 41 3.03 1.58 -11.46
CA CYS A 41 2.14 2.73 -11.50
C CYS A 41 0.72 2.40 -11.08
N ALA A 42 0.49 1.23 -10.46
CA ALA A 42 -0.84 0.78 -10.05
C ALA A 42 -1.51 1.83 -9.16
N GLN A 43 -2.81 2.00 -9.38
CA GLN A 43 -3.66 2.80 -8.50
C GLN A 43 -4.49 1.86 -7.62
N PRO A 44 -4.88 2.31 -6.42
CA PRO A 44 -5.87 1.61 -5.63
C PRO A 44 -7.18 1.42 -6.40
N ASN A 45 -7.70 0.20 -6.39
CA ASN A 45 -8.97 -0.18 -7.00
C ASN A 45 -9.97 -0.60 -5.93
N TRP A 46 -11.21 -0.17 -6.10
CA TRP A 46 -12.31 -0.44 -5.18
C TRP A 46 -13.13 -1.61 -5.70
N HIS A 47 -13.38 -2.58 -4.83
CA HIS A 47 -14.22 -3.74 -5.12
C HIS A 47 -15.31 -3.84 -4.07
N LYS A 48 -16.49 -4.34 -4.45
CA LYS A 48 -17.49 -4.68 -3.43
C LYS A 48 -16.95 -5.84 -2.59
N ARG A 49 -17.13 -5.71 -1.28
CA ARG A 49 -16.69 -6.73 -0.33
C ARG A 49 -17.34 -8.08 -0.60
N ALA A 50 -18.65 -8.10 -0.82
CA ALA A 50 -19.40 -9.32 -1.11
C ALA A 50 -18.89 -10.06 -2.36
N GLU A 51 -18.49 -9.32 -3.41
CA GLU A 51 -17.95 -9.91 -4.64
C GLU A 51 -16.60 -10.59 -4.37
N LEU A 52 -15.69 -9.92 -3.65
CA LEU A 52 -14.41 -10.50 -3.29
C LEU A 52 -14.53 -11.64 -2.29
N GLU A 53 -15.43 -11.55 -1.30
CA GLU A 53 -15.68 -12.65 -0.37
C GLU A 53 -16.20 -13.90 -1.10
N SER A 54 -17.10 -13.74 -2.09
CA SER A 54 -17.54 -14.86 -2.93
C SER A 54 -16.39 -15.49 -3.72
N ILE A 55 -15.45 -14.67 -4.22
CA ILE A 55 -14.23 -15.14 -4.89
C ILE A 55 -13.28 -15.86 -3.90
N VAL A 56 -13.22 -15.41 -2.65
CA VAL A 56 -12.46 -16.11 -1.61
C VAL A 56 -13.07 -17.49 -1.34
N GLU A 57 -14.40 -17.55 -1.19
CA GLU A 57 -15.15 -18.76 -0.88
C GLU A 57 -15.10 -19.80 -2.00
N ASN A 58 -15.15 -19.34 -3.26
CA ASN A 58 -15.08 -20.23 -4.42
C ASN A 58 -13.65 -20.69 -4.75
N GLY A 59 -12.65 -20.24 -3.99
CA GLY A 59 -11.27 -20.64 -4.15
C GLY A 59 -10.57 -20.08 -5.39
N SER A 60 -11.06 -18.99 -5.99
CA SER A 60 -10.43 -18.36 -7.18
C SER A 60 -9.24 -17.46 -6.84
N ILE A 61 -8.90 -17.31 -5.56
CA ILE A 61 -7.69 -16.63 -5.09
C ILE A 61 -6.85 -17.53 -4.19
N LYS A 62 -5.54 -17.28 -4.21
CA LYS A 62 -4.59 -17.88 -3.28
C LYS A 62 -3.94 -16.78 -2.45
N PHE A 63 -4.09 -16.88 -1.13
CA PHE A 63 -3.39 -15.98 -0.21
C PHE A 63 -1.91 -16.35 -0.11
N LEU A 64 -1.07 -15.32 -0.08
CA LEU A 64 0.37 -15.49 0.14
C LEU A 64 0.66 -15.42 1.64
N ALA A 65 1.53 -16.32 2.11
CA ALA A 65 1.97 -16.36 3.51
C ALA A 65 3.04 -15.30 3.81
N GLU A 66 3.83 -14.95 2.80
CA GLU A 66 4.97 -14.03 2.91
C GLU A 66 4.78 -12.84 1.95
N ASP A 67 5.25 -11.68 2.36
CA ASP A 67 5.29 -10.48 1.53
C ASP A 67 6.60 -10.43 0.74
N PRO A 68 6.57 -10.67 -0.58
CA PRO A 68 7.80 -10.71 -1.38
C PRO A 68 8.51 -9.35 -1.45
N PHE A 69 7.83 -8.26 -1.08
CA PHE A 69 8.40 -6.93 -1.03
C PHE A 69 8.98 -6.56 0.35
N GLU A 70 8.70 -7.32 1.41
CA GLU A 70 9.32 -7.12 2.73
C GLU A 70 10.79 -7.52 2.72
N ALA A 71 11.14 -8.67 2.13
CA ALA A 71 12.50 -9.17 2.09
C ALA A 71 13.50 -8.27 1.33
N ALA A 72 13.00 -7.36 0.47
CA ALA A 72 13.80 -6.44 -0.31
C ALA A 72 14.11 -5.11 0.40
N LEU A 73 13.61 -4.91 1.63
CA LEU A 73 13.91 -3.71 2.40
C LEU A 73 15.20 -3.89 3.21
N PRO A 74 16.11 -2.90 3.22
CA PRO A 74 17.27 -2.95 4.08
C PRO A 74 16.84 -2.98 5.54
N TYR A 75 17.53 -3.78 6.36
CA TYR A 75 17.31 -3.75 7.80
C TYR A 75 17.68 -2.35 8.33
N LEU A 76 16.92 -1.86 9.31
CA LEU A 76 17.17 -0.54 9.92
C LEU A 76 18.59 -0.42 10.49
N GLU A 77 19.15 -1.54 10.94
CA GLU A 77 20.50 -1.67 11.49
C GLU A 77 21.58 -1.41 10.42
N ASP A 78 21.30 -1.74 9.15
CA ASP A 78 22.21 -1.54 8.02
C ASP A 78 22.18 -0.09 7.49
N LEU A 79 21.25 0.74 7.97
CA LEU A 79 21.10 2.12 7.54
C LEU A 79 22.01 3.06 8.33
N SER A 80 22.67 3.96 7.62
CA SER A 80 23.33 5.10 8.23
C SER A 80 22.31 6.04 8.89
N GLU A 81 22.77 6.86 9.84
CA GLU A 81 21.91 7.83 10.52
C GLU A 81 21.20 8.77 9.54
N ALA A 82 21.94 9.32 8.57
CA ALA A 82 21.37 10.16 7.51
C ALA A 82 20.30 9.43 6.66
N GLN A 83 20.48 8.13 6.40
CA GLN A 83 19.48 7.33 5.68
C GLN A 83 18.21 7.11 6.53
N ARG A 84 18.36 6.83 7.83
CA ARG A 84 17.21 6.69 8.75
C ARG A 84 16.44 8.00 8.85
N GLU A 85 17.12 9.11 9.09
CA GLU A 85 16.49 10.44 9.15
C GLU A 85 15.72 10.76 7.85
N HIS A 86 16.31 10.41 6.69
CA HIS A 86 15.66 10.58 5.41
C HIS A 86 14.36 9.76 5.30
N LEU A 87 14.40 8.48 5.69
CA LEU A 87 13.24 7.59 5.69
C LEU A 87 12.17 8.04 6.69
N GLU A 88 12.55 8.41 7.90
CA GLU A 88 11.64 8.93 8.92
C GLU A 88 10.95 10.20 8.46
N SER A 89 11.72 11.14 7.90
CA SER A 89 11.18 12.39 7.36
C SER A 89 10.22 12.11 6.19
N ALA A 90 10.57 11.17 5.31
CA ALA A 90 9.67 10.74 4.23
C ALA A 90 8.39 10.07 4.77
N TRP A 91 8.52 9.23 5.80
CA TRP A 91 7.43 8.53 6.44
C TRP A 91 6.46 9.48 7.11
N LYS A 92 6.94 10.47 7.88
CA LYS A 92 6.09 11.50 8.52
C LYS A 92 5.16 12.19 7.52
N VAL A 93 5.66 12.50 6.32
CA VAL A 93 4.84 13.11 5.25
C VAL A 93 3.78 12.13 4.76
N VAL A 94 4.18 10.91 4.42
CA VAL A 94 3.28 9.90 3.83
C VAL A 94 2.26 9.38 4.85
N TYR A 95 2.64 9.28 6.13
CA TYR A 95 1.77 8.90 7.23
C TYR A 95 0.58 9.84 7.36
N SER A 96 0.78 11.16 7.19
CA SER A 96 -0.33 12.13 7.24
C SER A 96 -1.39 11.88 6.15
N ILE A 97 -0.97 11.33 5.01
CA ILE A 97 -1.88 10.96 3.92
C ILE A 97 -2.61 9.66 4.29
N HIS A 98 -1.89 8.63 4.76
CA HIS A 98 -2.51 7.37 5.22
C HIS A 98 -3.49 7.56 6.38
N ALA A 99 -3.19 8.49 7.29
CA ALA A 99 -4.05 8.83 8.42
C ALA A 99 -5.40 9.44 7.98
N SER A 100 -5.53 9.86 6.72
CA SER A 100 -6.80 10.33 6.14
C SER A 100 -7.73 9.17 5.73
N GLY A 101 -7.34 7.92 5.97
CA GLY A 101 -8.16 6.73 5.72
C GLY A 101 -8.51 6.56 4.24
N GLU A 102 -9.80 6.35 3.95
CA GLU A 102 -10.34 6.10 2.61
C GLU A 102 -10.00 7.21 1.61
N LEU A 103 -9.91 8.44 2.07
CA LEU A 103 -9.58 9.61 1.24
C LEU A 103 -8.20 9.46 0.59
N ALA A 104 -7.28 8.71 1.20
CA ALA A 104 -5.98 8.40 0.62
C ALA A 104 -6.09 7.55 -0.66
N PHE A 105 -7.19 6.81 -0.83
CA PHE A 105 -7.41 5.91 -1.95
C PHE A 105 -8.30 6.51 -3.05
N ILE A 106 -9.03 7.58 -2.76
CA ILE A 106 -9.79 8.34 -3.77
C ILE A 106 -8.84 9.26 -4.57
N PRO A 107 -8.76 9.17 -5.91
CA PRO A 107 -7.74 9.88 -6.71
C PRO A 107 -7.73 11.41 -6.53
N GLN A 108 -8.91 12.04 -6.48
CA GLN A 108 -9.07 13.49 -6.33
C GLN A 108 -8.63 13.94 -4.92
N GLU A 109 -9.13 13.28 -3.89
CA GLU A 109 -8.77 13.57 -2.50
C GLU A 109 -7.29 13.28 -2.22
N ARG A 110 -6.77 12.14 -2.70
CA ARG A 110 -5.33 11.83 -2.64
C ARG A 110 -4.49 12.95 -3.26
N SER A 111 -4.89 13.48 -4.41
CA SER A 111 -4.17 14.59 -5.04
C SER A 111 -4.19 15.86 -4.19
N ARG A 112 -5.34 16.18 -3.58
CA ARG A 112 -5.49 17.30 -2.63
C ARG A 112 -4.60 17.13 -1.40
N LEU A 113 -4.58 15.94 -0.81
CA LEU A 113 -3.75 15.59 0.35
C LEU A 113 -2.25 15.72 0.01
N ILE A 114 -1.83 15.26 -1.18
CA ILE A 114 -0.45 15.42 -1.65
C ILE A 114 -0.06 16.90 -1.81
N GLN A 115 -0.95 17.72 -2.37
CA GLN A 115 -0.71 19.17 -2.51
C GLN A 115 -0.57 19.84 -1.13
N GLN A 116 -1.43 19.49 -0.17
CA GLN A 116 -1.35 20.01 1.19
C GLN A 116 -0.04 19.59 1.87
N ALA A 117 0.34 18.31 1.76
CA ALA A 117 1.59 17.80 2.29
C ALA A 117 2.81 18.49 1.65
N SER A 118 2.75 18.76 0.33
CA SER A 118 3.79 19.50 -0.40
C SER A 118 3.96 20.92 0.15
N LYS A 119 2.86 21.67 0.29
CA LYS A 119 2.87 23.03 0.87
C LYS A 119 3.41 23.06 2.30
N LYS A 120 3.02 22.07 3.13
CA LYS A 120 3.43 22.01 4.54
C LYS A 120 4.92 21.67 4.74
N THR A 121 5.49 20.87 3.83
CA THR A 121 6.83 20.28 4.02
C THR A 121 7.88 20.82 3.08
N GLY A 122 7.49 21.62 2.07
CA GLY A 122 8.37 22.09 1.00
C GLY A 122 8.81 21.00 0.02
N ARG A 123 8.40 19.74 0.22
CA ARG A 123 8.75 18.64 -0.68
C ARG A 123 7.93 18.71 -1.97
N SER A 124 8.53 18.33 -3.09
CA SER A 124 7.81 18.26 -4.36
C SER A 124 6.73 17.16 -4.33
N GLU A 125 5.60 17.40 -4.99
CA GLU A 125 4.55 16.38 -5.10
C GLU A 125 5.05 15.09 -5.75
N LYS A 126 6.03 15.18 -6.68
CA LYS A 126 6.66 14.02 -7.31
C LYS A 126 7.35 13.12 -6.28
N ALA A 127 8.10 13.71 -5.34
CA ALA A 127 8.75 12.97 -4.26
C ALA A 127 7.73 12.34 -3.31
N ILE A 128 6.66 13.08 -2.97
CA ILE A 128 5.58 12.58 -2.11
C ILE A 128 4.87 11.40 -2.77
N ARG A 129 4.48 11.51 -4.05
CA ARG A 129 3.88 10.41 -4.83
C ARG A 129 4.78 9.18 -4.87
N LYS A 130 6.09 9.37 -5.07
CA LYS A 130 7.08 8.28 -5.07
C LYS A 130 7.08 7.55 -3.72
N ASN A 131 7.17 8.29 -2.62
CA ASN A 131 7.21 7.71 -1.27
C ASN A 131 5.88 7.06 -0.88
N LEU A 132 4.74 7.68 -1.23
CA LEU A 132 3.41 7.12 -1.00
C LEU A 132 3.25 5.79 -1.73
N ARG A 133 3.60 5.72 -3.02
CA ARG A 133 3.56 4.44 -3.77
C ARG A 133 4.45 3.37 -3.14
N ARG A 134 5.68 3.73 -2.74
CA ARG A 134 6.57 2.79 -2.06
C ARG A 134 5.91 2.26 -0.78
N SER A 135 5.32 3.14 0.03
CA SER A 135 4.66 2.74 1.29
C SER A 135 3.44 1.85 1.15
N ILE A 136 2.76 1.91 0.01
CA ILE A 136 1.57 1.10 -0.27
C ILE A 136 1.97 -0.31 -0.71
N ARG A 137 3.14 -0.47 -1.32
CA ARG A 137 3.63 -1.76 -1.80
C ARG A 137 4.23 -2.67 -0.75
N VAL A 138 4.69 -2.10 0.35
CA VAL A 138 5.27 -2.85 1.46
C VAL A 138 4.34 -2.74 2.65
N SER A 139 4.38 -3.72 3.54
CA SER A 139 3.60 -3.69 4.75
C SER A 139 3.91 -2.43 5.53
N SER A 140 2.90 -1.75 6.06
CA SER A 140 3.12 -0.60 6.94
C SER A 140 3.95 -0.96 8.18
N ARG A 141 4.09 -2.25 8.52
CA ARG A 141 4.95 -2.74 9.60
C ARG A 141 6.44 -2.71 9.26
N SER A 142 6.82 -2.88 7.99
CA SER A 142 8.21 -2.99 7.55
C SER A 142 8.89 -1.66 7.22
N LEU A 143 8.15 -0.55 7.25
CA LEU A 143 8.68 0.80 7.07
C LEU A 143 8.80 1.62 8.36
N LEU A 144 8.36 1.08 9.49
CA LEU A 144 8.43 1.80 10.76
C LEU A 144 9.82 1.64 11.38
N PRO A 145 10.53 2.73 11.70
CA PRO A 145 11.44 2.69 12.82
C PRO A 145 10.61 2.29 14.05
N THR A 146 11.10 1.31 14.80
CA THR A 146 10.39 0.55 15.84
C THR A 146 9.95 1.37 17.07
N LYS A 147 9.90 2.70 16.99
CA LYS A 147 9.54 3.60 18.09
C LYS A 147 8.68 4.76 17.56
N LEU A 148 7.36 4.59 17.65
CA LEU A 148 6.40 5.68 17.81
C LEU A 148 5.78 5.56 19.20
#